data_AF-A0A0M9ZTM3-F1
#
_entry.id   AF-A0A0M9ZTM3-F1
#
_cell.length_a   1.000
_cell.length_b   1.000
_cell.length_c   1.000
_cell.angle_alpha   90.00
_cell.angle_beta   90.00
_cell.angle_gamma   90.00
#
_symmetry.space_group_name_H-M   'P 1'
#
loop_
_entity.id
_entity.type
_entity.pdbx_description
1 polymer ?
#
loop_
_entity_poly.entity_id
_entity_poly.type
_entity_poly.pdbx_seq_one_letter_code
_entity_poly.pdbx_strand_id
1 'polypeptide(L)'
;MRLRVQFTRDGEEFIARVRPYQADVIHRALTVFLDDGSDGDDGQDRDTALAVRLGASRETVQALAGHFAIGWTESRELRLTVDELHLLHSALTGAPVLFLERGLFSEKAFHEATDSYREHFDELALNFANYPHRQGS
;
A
#
# COMPACT_ATOMS: atom_id res chain seq x y z
N MET A 1 0.35 8.73 15.99
CA MET A 1 -1.09 8.35 15.99
C MET A 1 -1.18 6.90 15.52
N ARG A 2 -1.79 5.96 16.25
CA ARG A 2 -1.70 4.52 15.88
C ARG A 2 -2.79 4.10 14.86
N LEU A 3 -2.38 3.60 13.69
CA LEU A 3 -3.22 2.97 12.66
C LEU A 3 -3.46 1.48 12.93
N ARG A 4 -4.64 1.13 13.45
CA ARG A 4 -5.06 -0.28 13.53
C ARG A 4 -5.83 -0.70 12.29
N VAL A 5 -5.34 -1.72 11.58
CA VAL A 5 -6.07 -2.43 10.54
C VAL A 5 -6.22 -3.87 11.00
N GLN A 6 -7.46 -4.35 11.07
CA GLN A 6 -7.75 -5.74 11.41
C GLN A 6 -7.99 -6.48 10.10
N PHE A 7 -7.22 -7.54 9.88
CA PHE A 7 -7.33 -8.39 8.71
C PHE A 7 -7.94 -9.72 9.10
N THR A 8 -9.02 -10.09 8.42
CA THR A 8 -9.65 -11.39 8.58
C THR A 8 -9.60 -12.09 7.23
N ARG A 9 -9.08 -13.32 7.19
CA ARG A 9 -9.02 -14.09 5.95
C ARG A 9 -10.40 -14.66 5.62
N ASP A 10 -10.88 -14.41 4.41
CA ASP A 10 -12.12 -14.94 3.83
C ASP A 10 -11.76 -15.66 2.51
N GLY A 11 -11.39 -16.94 2.62
CA GLY A 11 -10.86 -17.71 1.49
C GLY A 11 -9.50 -17.20 0.98
N GLU A 12 -9.48 -16.69 -0.25
CA GLU A 12 -8.30 -16.08 -0.91
C GLU A 12 -8.21 -14.57 -0.67
N GLU A 13 -9.22 -13.97 -0.04
CA GLU A 13 -9.31 -12.53 0.19
C GLU A 13 -9.08 -12.17 1.67
N PHE A 14 -8.75 -10.92 1.90
CA PHE A 14 -8.48 -10.32 3.20
C PHE A 14 -9.44 -9.17 3.45
N ILE A 15 -10.23 -9.28 4.51
CA ILE A 15 -11.15 -8.24 4.93
C ILE A 15 -10.39 -7.27 5.83
N ALA A 16 -10.25 -6.03 5.38
CA ALA A 16 -9.60 -4.94 6.08
C ALA A 16 -10.63 -3.87 6.46
N ARG A 17 -10.73 -3.54 7.75
CA ARG A 17 -11.50 -2.37 8.18
C ARG A 17 -10.62 -1.12 8.11
N VAL A 18 -10.96 -0.21 7.21
CA VAL A 18 -10.19 1.01 6.91
C VAL A 18 -10.97 2.24 7.34
N ARG A 19 -10.36 3.11 8.14
CA ARG A 19 -10.91 4.39 8.58
C ARG A 19 -10.60 5.49 7.56
N PRO A 20 -11.37 6.60 7.53
CA PRO A 20 -11.15 7.71 6.61
C PRO A 20 -9.70 8.19 6.47
N TYR A 21 -9.04 8.45 7.60
CA TYR A 21 -7.65 8.92 7.57
C TYR A 21 -6.65 7.87 7.07
N GLN A 22 -6.96 6.57 7.25
CA GLN A 22 -6.13 5.47 6.76
C GLN A 22 -6.27 5.37 5.23
N ALA A 23 -7.48 5.52 4.71
CA ALA A 23 -7.73 5.58 3.27
C ALA A 23 -6.95 6.74 2.64
N ASP A 24 -6.95 7.92 3.26
CA ASP A 24 -6.19 9.08 2.78
C ASP A 24 -4.66 8.86 2.79
N VAL A 25 -4.12 8.20 3.82
CA VAL A 25 -2.70 7.81 3.86
C VAL A 25 -2.36 6.79 2.78
N ILE A 26 -3.19 5.75 2.61
CA ILE A 26 -3.00 4.72 1.59
C ILE A 26 -3.06 5.32 0.18
N HIS A 27 -4.07 6.16 -0.08
CA HIS A 27 -4.22 6.86 -1.34
C HIS A 27 -2.95 7.65 -1.66
N ARG A 28 -2.47 8.47 -0.71
CA ARG A 28 -1.24 9.25 -0.89
C ARG A 28 -0.01 8.39 -1.14
N ALA A 29 0.12 7.28 -0.42
CA ALA A 29 1.21 6.34 -0.59
C ALA A 29 1.19 5.65 -1.96
N LEU A 30 0.02 5.39 -2.56
CA LEU A 30 -0.07 4.83 -3.91
C LEU A 30 0.19 5.91 -4.97
N THR A 31 -0.38 7.10 -4.80
CA THR A 31 -0.27 8.17 -5.81
C THR A 31 1.14 8.75 -5.94
N VAL A 32 1.98 8.68 -4.89
CA VAL A 32 3.36 9.20 -4.97
C VAL A 32 4.20 8.46 -6.03
N PHE A 33 3.89 7.20 -6.31
CA PHE A 33 4.55 6.40 -7.36
C PHE A 33 3.99 6.67 -8.76
N LEU A 34 2.75 7.17 -8.85
CA LEU A 34 2.12 7.52 -10.12
C LEU A 34 2.59 8.88 -10.62
N ASP A 35 2.88 9.78 -9.68
CA ASP A 35 3.27 11.17 -9.89
C ASP A 35 4.80 11.27 -9.88
N ASP A 36 5.45 10.87 -10.98
CA ASP A 36 6.89 11.12 -11.19
C ASP A 36 7.03 12.27 -12.18
N GLY A 37 7.33 13.46 -11.65
CA GLY A 37 7.34 14.76 -12.34
C GLY A 37 8.46 14.94 -13.37
N SER A 38 8.81 13.89 -14.11
CA SER A 38 9.86 13.86 -15.11
C SER A 38 9.27 14.11 -16.50
N ASP A 39 8.88 15.35 -16.84
CA ASP A 39 8.21 15.80 -18.09
C ASP A 39 8.84 15.41 -19.47
N GLY A 40 9.79 14.46 -19.55
CA GLY A 40 10.47 14.13 -20.79
C GLY A 40 11.00 12.70 -20.96
N ASP A 41 10.49 11.70 -20.21
CA ASP A 41 10.96 10.31 -20.35
C ASP A 41 9.84 9.37 -20.80
N ASP A 42 10.15 8.47 -21.72
CA ASP A 42 9.22 7.56 -22.38
C ASP A 42 8.44 6.75 -21.32
N GLY A 43 7.11 6.76 -21.40
CA GLY A 43 6.23 6.15 -20.38
C GLY A 43 6.53 4.67 -20.08
N GLN A 44 7.22 3.98 -20.98
CA GLN A 44 7.67 2.59 -20.84
C GLN A 44 8.68 2.39 -19.69
N ASP A 45 9.61 3.32 -19.50
CA ASP A 45 10.63 3.21 -18.43
C ASP A 45 10.01 3.49 -17.06
N ARG A 46 9.01 4.37 -17.01
CA ARG A 46 8.24 4.64 -15.79
C ARG A 46 7.39 3.45 -15.37
N ASP A 47 6.74 2.80 -16.32
CA ASP A 47 5.91 1.63 -16.02
C ASP A 47 6.77 0.44 -15.59
N THR A 48 7.97 0.31 -16.17
CA THR A 48 8.98 -0.65 -15.74
C THR A 48 9.46 -0.37 -14.31
N ALA A 49 9.80 0.89 -14.00
CA ALA A 49 10.22 1.28 -12.65
C ALA A 49 9.12 1.01 -11.60
N LEU A 50 7.86 1.26 -11.96
CA LEU A 50 6.71 1.02 -11.10
C LEU A 50 6.48 -0.49 -10.88
N ALA A 51 6.59 -1.30 -11.92
CA ALA A 51 6.56 -2.76 -11.82
C ALA A 51 7.70 -3.31 -10.95
N VAL A 52 8.91 -2.76 -11.05
CA VAL A 52 10.06 -3.18 -10.22
C VAL A 52 9.84 -2.80 -8.75
N ARG A 53 9.36 -1.59 -8.47
CA ARG A 53 9.20 -1.08 -7.10
C ARG A 53 8.00 -1.67 -6.37
N LEU A 54 6.89 -1.88 -7.08
CA LEU A 54 5.61 -2.24 -6.47
C LEU A 54 5.12 -3.64 -6.86
N GLY A 55 5.79 -4.31 -7.80
CA GLY A 55 5.35 -5.61 -8.32
C GLY A 55 4.06 -5.54 -9.14
N ALA A 56 3.61 -4.34 -9.54
CA ALA A 56 2.31 -4.11 -10.16
C ALA A 56 2.40 -3.16 -11.36
N SER A 57 1.44 -3.28 -12.28
CA SER A 57 1.30 -2.34 -13.41
C SER A 57 0.77 -0.98 -12.95
N ARG A 58 1.01 0.07 -13.74
CA ARG A 58 0.44 1.40 -13.49
C ARG A 58 -1.08 1.36 -13.33
N GLU A 59 -1.75 0.60 -14.20
CA GLU A 59 -3.21 0.45 -14.23
C GLU A 59 -3.72 -0.19 -12.93
N THR A 60 -3.04 -1.23 -12.44
CA THR A 60 -3.34 -1.88 -11.15
C THR A 60 -3.19 -0.90 -10.00
N VAL A 61 -2.10 -0.12 -9.98
CA VAL A 61 -1.86 0.89 -8.93
C VAL A 61 -2.90 2.01 -8.96
N GLN A 62 -3.28 2.48 -10.16
CA GLN A 62 -4.33 3.48 -10.33
C GLN A 62 -5.70 2.96 -9.88
N ALA A 63 -6.06 1.73 -10.26
CA ALA A 63 -7.32 1.11 -9.85
C ALA A 63 -7.40 1.00 -8.32
N LEU A 64 -6.34 0.49 -7.70
CA LEU A 64 -6.29 0.36 -6.24
C LEU A 64 -6.29 1.73 -5.55
N ALA A 65 -5.55 2.72 -6.04
CA ALA A 65 -5.59 4.09 -5.51
C ALA A 65 -7.01 4.67 -5.60
N GLY A 66 -7.73 4.40 -6.69
CA GLY A 66 -9.13 4.80 -6.88
C GLY A 66 -10.06 4.29 -5.77
N HIS A 67 -9.83 3.09 -5.21
CA HIS A 67 -10.62 2.57 -4.10
C HIS A 67 -10.50 3.43 -2.83
N PHE A 68 -9.35 4.08 -2.64
CA PHE A 68 -9.05 4.93 -1.49
C PHE A 68 -9.22 6.43 -1.77
N ALA A 69 -9.67 6.80 -2.98
CA ALA A 69 -9.85 8.19 -3.38
C ALA A 69 -10.92 8.92 -2.53
N ILE A 70 -10.80 10.25 -2.54
CA ILE A 70 -11.40 11.23 -1.63
C ILE A 70 -12.89 10.97 -1.34
N GLY A 71 -13.28 11.18 -0.08
CA GLY A 71 -14.70 11.30 0.33
C GLY A 71 -15.17 10.27 1.36
N TRP A 72 -14.25 9.53 1.98
CA TRP A 72 -14.62 8.61 3.05
C TRP A 72 -14.99 9.39 4.30
N THR A 73 -16.26 9.38 4.68
CA THR A 73 -16.75 9.96 5.95
C THR A 73 -16.84 8.91 7.07
N GLU A 74 -16.85 7.64 6.71
CA GLU A 74 -17.03 6.50 7.62
C GLU A 74 -15.99 5.41 7.38
N SER A 75 -15.85 4.49 8.34
CA SER A 75 -15.01 3.31 8.16
C SER A 75 -15.66 2.34 7.19
N ARG A 76 -14.87 1.72 6.31
CA ARG A 76 -15.35 0.71 5.36
C ARG A 76 -14.59 -0.58 5.52
N GLU A 77 -15.25 -1.68 5.21
CA GLU A 77 -14.60 -2.98 5.05
C GLU A 77 -14.25 -3.15 3.57
N LEU A 78 -12.99 -3.44 3.31
CA LEU A 78 -12.49 -3.75 1.98
C LEU A 78 -12.07 -5.21 1.93
N ARG A 79 -12.36 -5.85 0.80
CA ARG A 79 -11.78 -7.15 0.45
C ARG A 79 -10.56 -6.87 -0.41
N LEU A 80 -9.43 -7.42 -0.01
CA LEU A 80 -8.15 -7.26 -0.67
C LEU A 80 -7.61 -8.65 -1.00
N THR A 81 -7.20 -8.85 -2.24
CA THR A 81 -6.42 -10.02 -2.65
C THR A 81 -5.02 -9.99 -2.04
N VAL A 82 -4.31 -11.13 -2.09
CA VAL A 82 -2.89 -11.19 -1.69
C VAL A 82 -2.05 -10.19 -2.48
N ASP A 83 -2.31 -10.04 -3.78
CA ASP A 83 -1.55 -9.14 -4.66
C ASP A 83 -1.80 -7.67 -4.28
N GLU A 84 -3.05 -7.30 -4.00
CA GLU A 84 -3.38 -5.96 -3.50
C GLU A 84 -2.74 -5.68 -2.13
N LEU A 85 -2.66 -6.69 -1.26
CA LEU A 85 -1.94 -6.54 0.01
C LEU A 85 -0.44 -6.33 -0.21
N HIS A 86 0.20 -7.10 -1.09
CA HIS A 86 1.62 -6.93 -1.40
C HIS A 86 1.89 -5.55 -1.99
N LEU A 87 1.00 -5.08 -2.87
CA LEU A 87 1.07 -3.75 -3.44
C LEU A 87 0.93 -2.65 -2.36
N LEU A 88 -0.04 -2.76 -1.45
CA LEU A 88 -0.21 -1.81 -0.35
C LEU A 88 1.01 -1.78 0.57
N HIS A 89 1.56 -2.95 0.92
CA HIS A 89 2.78 -3.05 1.73
C HIS A 89 3.97 -2.38 1.04
N SER A 90 4.19 -2.70 -0.23
CA SER A 90 5.28 -2.13 -1.03
C SER A 90 5.15 -0.62 -1.16
N ALA A 91 3.93 -0.12 -1.39
CA ALA A 91 3.67 1.32 -1.48
C ALA A 91 3.94 2.03 -0.15
N LEU A 92 3.48 1.49 0.98
CA LEU A 92 3.62 2.15 2.27
C LEU A 92 5.03 2.07 2.84
N THR A 93 5.79 1.04 2.47
CA THR A 93 7.21 0.92 2.84
C THR A 93 8.12 1.71 1.90
N GLY A 94 7.78 1.86 0.63
CA GLY A 94 8.56 2.61 -0.36
C GLY A 94 8.28 4.11 -0.42
N ALA A 95 7.06 4.55 -0.09
CA ALA A 95 6.68 5.96 -0.11
C ALA A 95 7.60 6.90 0.70
N PRO A 96 8.04 6.57 1.94
CA PRO A 96 8.91 7.47 2.69
C PRO A 96 10.23 7.76 1.97
N VAL A 97 10.78 6.80 1.23
CA VAL A 97 12.01 6.98 0.44
C VAL A 97 11.80 8.04 -0.64
N LEU A 98 10.69 7.97 -1.38
CA LEU A 98 10.36 8.96 -2.43
C LEU A 98 10.09 10.36 -1.87
N PHE A 99 9.46 10.44 -0.69
CA PHE A 99 9.24 11.71 -0.01
C PHE A 99 10.54 12.37 0.47
N LEU A 100 11.52 11.58 0.91
CA LEU A 100 12.86 12.05 1.25
C LEU A 100 13.65 12.48 0.01
N GLU A 101 13.66 11.67 -1.06
CA GLU A 101 14.35 11.96 -2.32
C GLU A 101 13.87 13.26 -2.98
N ARG A 102 12.58 13.58 -2.83
CA ARG A 102 11.97 14.79 -3.41
C ARG A 102 12.06 16.03 -2.50
N GLY A 103 12.64 15.92 -1.31
CA GLY A 103 12.74 17.02 -0.35
C GLY A 103 11.39 17.52 0.18
N LEU A 104 10.33 16.71 0.06
CA LEU A 104 8.94 17.10 0.33
C LEU A 104 8.50 16.79 1.76
N PHE A 105 9.34 16.21 2.63
CA PHE A 105 8.86 15.67 3.90
C PHE A 105 9.88 15.59 5.05
N SER A 106 9.35 15.56 6.28
CA SER A 106 10.06 15.22 7.52
C SER A 106 9.82 13.75 7.86
N GLU A 107 10.89 12.95 7.88
CA GLU A 107 10.89 11.50 8.14
C GLU A 107 10.06 11.10 9.37
N LYS A 108 10.11 11.92 10.43
CA LYS A 108 9.40 11.68 11.69
C LYS A 108 7.88 11.76 11.53
N ALA A 109 7.37 12.74 10.79
CA ALA A 109 5.92 12.95 10.63
C ALA A 109 5.28 11.86 9.77
N PHE A 110 6.03 11.33 8.78
CA PHE A 110 5.56 10.23 7.94
C PHE A 110 5.55 8.90 8.71
N HIS A 111 6.65 8.58 9.42
CA HIS A 111 6.70 7.39 10.28
C HIS A 111 5.60 7.43 11.34
N GLU A 112 5.42 8.54 12.06
CA GLU A 112 4.34 8.68 13.05
C GLU A 112 2.91 8.49 12.49
N ALA A 113 2.75 8.69 11.18
CA ALA A 113 1.50 8.52 10.43
C ALA A 113 1.35 7.14 9.76
N THR A 114 2.41 6.32 9.66
CA THR A 114 2.39 5.04 8.92
C THR A 114 2.91 3.84 9.71
N ASP A 115 3.61 4.05 10.82
CA ASP A 115 4.30 3.01 11.61
C ASP A 115 3.40 1.82 11.95
N SER A 116 2.21 2.09 12.47
CA SER A 116 1.30 1.02 12.90
C SER A 116 0.72 0.23 11.72
N TYR A 117 0.67 0.81 10.51
CA TYR A 117 0.25 0.07 9.31
C TYR A 117 1.36 -0.88 8.86
N ARG A 118 2.61 -0.41 8.87
CA ARG A 118 3.78 -1.25 8.60
C ARG A 118 3.86 -2.41 9.58
N GLU A 119 3.71 -2.15 10.87
CA GLU A 119 3.69 -3.20 11.91
C GLU A 119 2.61 -4.26 11.62
N HIS A 120 1.37 -3.87 11.32
CA HIS A 120 0.30 -4.84 11.05
C HIS A 120 0.49 -5.60 9.72
N PHE A 121 1.07 -4.98 8.70
CA PHE A 121 1.40 -5.67 7.45
C PHE A 121 2.60 -6.60 7.59
N ASP A 122 3.61 -6.21 8.36
CA ASP A 122 4.74 -7.08 8.65
C ASP A 122 4.28 -8.28 9.48
N GLU A 123 3.40 -8.08 10.46
CA GLU A 123 2.74 -9.18 11.19
C GLU A 123 1.92 -10.09 10.27
N LEU A 124 1.17 -9.52 9.32
CA LEU A 124 0.48 -10.29 8.28
C LEU A 124 1.45 -11.08 7.40
N ALA A 125 2.46 -10.42 6.84
CA ALA A 125 3.46 -11.02 5.97
C ALA A 125 4.20 -12.16 6.69
N LEU A 126 4.55 -11.96 7.96
CA LEU A 126 5.09 -13.01 8.82
C LEU A 126 4.10 -14.15 9.01
N ASN A 127 2.81 -13.89 9.20
CA ASN A 127 1.80 -14.94 9.29
C ASN A 127 1.62 -15.71 7.97
N PHE A 128 1.76 -15.06 6.82
CA PHE A 128 1.78 -15.73 5.52
C PHE A 128 3.03 -16.57 5.31
N ALA A 129 4.21 -16.01 5.59
CA ALA A 129 5.49 -16.68 5.42
C ALA A 129 5.67 -17.85 6.40
N ASN A 130 5.11 -17.74 7.61
CA ASN A 130 5.15 -18.78 8.64
C ASN A 130 4.00 -19.78 8.54
N TYR A 131 3.11 -19.68 7.55
CA TYR A 131 2.16 -20.76 7.28
C TYR A 131 2.93 -21.89 6.57
N PRO A 132 3.19 -23.03 7.22
CA PRO A 132 3.78 -24.15 6.51
C PRO A 132 2.80 -24.53 5.39
N HIS A 133 3.31 -24.71 4.17
CA HIS A 133 2.63 -25.47 3.14
C HIS A 133 2.26 -26.83 3.75
N ARG A 134 1.06 -26.95 4.33
CA ARG A 134 0.40 -28.23 4.53
C ARG A 134 0.01 -28.70 3.13
N GLN A 135 0.99 -29.21 2.40
CA GLN A 135 0.73 -30.13 1.31
C GLN A 135 0.11 -31.37 1.96
N GLY A 136 -1.20 -31.49 1.80
CA GLY A 136 -1.93 -32.70 2.12
C GLY A 136 -1.82 -33.67 0.96
N SER A 137 -1.04 -34.74 1.14
CA SER A 137 -1.42 -36.15 0.99
C SER A 137 -0.17 -37.01 0.91
#